data_AF-A0A7G2LXW8-F1
#
_entry.id   AF-A0A7G2LXW8-F1
#
_cell.length_a   1.000
_cell.length_b   1.000
_cell.length_c   1.000
_cell.angle_alpha   90.00
_cell.angle_beta   90.00
_cell.angle_gamma   90.00
#
_symmetry.space_group_name_H-M   'P 1'
#
loop_
_entity.id
_entity.type
_entity.pdbx_description
1 polymer ?
#
loop_
_entity_poly.entity_id
_entity_poly.type
_entity_poly.pdbx_seq_one_letter_code
_entity_poly.pdbx_strand_id
1 'polypeptide(L)' 'PDDRASRERHVSAAKNLMGRVGRLVAEDTIQMHGGIAMTQEYELAHIAKRITMADHRFGDIDHHLERFIALSAA' A
#
# COMPACT_ATOMS: atom_id res chain seq x y z
N PRO A 1 -12.29 24.50 -6.61
CA PRO A 1 -10.89 24.02 -6.68
C PRO A 1 -10.53 23.38 -5.34
N ASP A 2 -9.99 22.17 -5.35
CA ASP A 2 -9.58 21.48 -4.11
C ASP A 2 -8.40 22.23 -3.49
N ASP A 3 -8.54 22.69 -2.24
CA ASP A 3 -7.48 23.42 -1.55
C ASP A 3 -6.30 22.48 -1.18
N ARG A 4 -5.17 23.07 -0.78
CA ARG A 4 -3.95 22.31 -0.47
C ARG A 4 -4.18 21.30 0.66
N ALA A 5 -4.94 21.66 1.69
CA ALA A 5 -5.15 20.82 2.86
C ALA A 5 -5.99 19.59 2.51
N SER A 6 -7.09 19.79 1.78
CA SER A 6 -7.93 18.73 1.26
C SER A 6 -7.13 17.75 0.38
N ARG A 7 -6.30 18.27 -0.53
CA ARG A 7 -5.41 17.44 -1.38
C ARG A 7 -4.43 16.59 -0.57
N GLU A 8 -3.75 17.19 0.41
CA GLU A 8 -2.77 16.46 1.23
C GLU A 8 -3.42 15.39 2.12
N ARG A 9 -4.62 15.66 2.61
CA ARG A 9 -5.44 14.70 3.37
C ARG A 9 -5.84 13.53 2.47
N HIS A 10 -6.37 13.79 1.27
CA HIS A 10 -6.76 12.75 0.32
C HIS A 10 -5.58 11.88 -0.13
N VAL A 11 -4.41 12.49 -0.40
CA VAL A 11 -3.21 11.73 -0.77
C VAL A 11 -2.76 10.81 0.38
N SER A 12 -2.82 11.28 1.62
CA SER A 12 -2.45 10.47 2.79
C SER A 12 -3.43 9.31 2.99
N ALA A 13 -4.73 9.56 2.89
CA ALA A 13 -5.76 8.51 2.95
C ALA A 13 -5.56 7.46 1.85
N ALA A 14 -5.33 7.90 0.61
CA ALA A 14 -5.10 7.01 -0.53
C ALA A 14 -3.87 6.14 -0.33
N LYS A 15 -2.75 6.72 0.14
CA LYS A 15 -1.51 5.97 0.33
C LYS A 15 -1.61 4.95 1.47
N ASN A 16 -2.27 5.29 2.57
CA ASN A 16 -2.58 4.34 3.64
C ASN A 16 -3.42 3.16 3.12
N LEU A 17 -4.47 3.44 2.32
CA LEU A 17 -5.32 2.42 1.74
C LEU A 17 -4.55 1.51 0.77
N MET A 18 -3.73 2.09 -0.10
CA MET A 18 -2.89 1.35 -1.05
C MET A 18 -1.96 0.36 -0.35
N GLY A 19 -1.32 0.77 0.75
CA GLY A 19 -0.46 -0.11 1.55
C GLY A 19 -1.21 -1.31 2.12
N ARG A 20 -2.35 -1.05 2.77
CA ARG A 20 -3.19 -2.09 3.37
C ARG A 20 -3.74 -3.09 2.35
N VAL A 21 -4.32 -2.57 1.26
CA VAL A 21 -4.95 -3.41 0.23
C VAL A 21 -3.89 -4.13 -0.60
N GLY A 22 -2.79 -3.47 -0.94
CA GLY A 22 -1.70 -4.07 -1.70
C GLY A 22 -1.13 -5.30 -0.98
N ARG A 23 -0.87 -5.19 0.33
CA ARG A 23 -0.41 -6.32 1.12
C ARG A 23 -1.41 -7.49 1.10
N LEU A 24 -2.70 -7.21 1.33
CA LEU A 24 -3.76 -8.23 1.28
C LEU A 24 -3.81 -8.94 -0.07
N VAL A 25 -3.81 -8.18 -1.18
CA VAL A 25 -3.83 -8.75 -2.54
C VAL A 25 -2.60 -9.64 -2.80
N ALA A 26 -1.42 -9.22 -2.34
CA ALA A 26 -0.21 -10.03 -2.49
C ALA A 26 -0.31 -11.35 -1.71
N GLU A 27 -0.75 -11.30 -0.46
CA GLU A 27 -0.92 -12.46 0.42
C GLU A 27 -1.98 -13.43 -0.15
N ASP A 28 -3.15 -12.93 -0.53
CA ASP A 28 -4.24 -13.76 -1.08
C ASP A 28 -3.83 -14.38 -2.42
N THR A 29 -3.13 -13.64 -3.27
CA THR A 29 -2.66 -14.18 -4.56
C THR A 29 -1.66 -15.30 -4.37
N ILE A 30 -0.72 -15.16 -3.43
CA ILE A 30 0.22 -16.23 -3.07
C ILE A 30 -0.55 -17.45 -2.57
N GLN A 31 -1.53 -17.25 -1.69
CA GLN A 31 -2.32 -18.33 -1.12
C GLN A 31 -3.13 -19.10 -2.19
N MET A 32 -3.74 -18.40 -3.15
CA MET A 32 -4.52 -19.03 -4.24
C MET A 32 -3.67 -19.92 -5.16
N HIS A 33 -2.39 -19.58 -5.34
CA HIS A 33 -1.48 -20.36 -6.18
C HIS A 33 -0.80 -21.50 -5.41
N GLY A 34 -0.73 -21.42 -4.08
CA GLY A 34 -0.08 -22.43 -3.24
C GLY A 34 1.44 -22.40 -3.37
N GLY A 35 2.10 -23.55 -3.20
CA GLY A 35 3.57 -23.62 -3.13
C GLY A 35 4.30 -23.07 -4.36
N ILE A 36 3.67 -23.12 -5.55
CA ILE A 36 4.25 -22.61 -6.79
C ILE A 36 4.44 -21.07 -6.75
N ALA A 37 3.63 -20.35 -5.97
CA ALA A 37 3.75 -18.89 -5.81
C ALA A 37 5.07 -18.43 -5.19
N MET A 38 5.71 -19.33 -4.47
CA MET A 38 6.96 -19.07 -3.76
C MET A 38 8.19 -19.43 -4.62
N THR A 39 7.99 -20.02 -5.81
CA THR A 39 9.06 -20.34 -6.76
C THR A 39 9.37 -19.15 -7.66
N GLN A 40 10.54 -19.15 -8.31
CA GLN A 40 10.94 -18.11 -9.27
C GLN A 40 10.55 -18.47 -10.71
N GLU A 41 9.65 -19.42 -10.89
CA GLU A 41 9.29 -19.96 -12.21
C GLU A 41 8.29 -19.06 -12.95
N TYR A 42 7.67 -18.09 -12.26
CA TYR A 42 6.87 -17.03 -12.86
C TYR A 42 6.85 -15.76 -11.99
N GLU A 43 6.45 -14.64 -12.59
CA GLU A 43 6.61 -13.26 -12.08
C GLU A 43 5.92 -12.94 -10.75
N LEU A 44 5.05 -13.81 -10.21
CA LEU A 44 4.22 -13.49 -9.05
C LEU A 44 5.04 -13.08 -7.82
N ALA A 45 6.09 -13.81 -7.51
CA ALA A 45 6.97 -13.49 -6.37
C ALA A 45 7.64 -12.11 -6.53
N HIS A 46 7.94 -11.69 -7.76
CA HIS A 46 8.51 -10.37 -8.04
C HIS A 46 7.46 -9.26 -7.93
N ILE A 47 6.25 -9.51 -8.42
CA ILE A 47 5.13 -8.57 -8.31
C ILE A 47 4.75 -8.35 -6.84
N ALA A 48 4.62 -9.42 -6.05
CA ALA A 48 4.33 -9.33 -4.62
C ALA A 48 5.37 -8.47 -3.89
N LYS A 49 6.67 -8.71 -4.13
CA LYS A 49 7.76 -7.87 -3.57
C LYS A 49 7.64 -6.41 -3.98
N ARG A 50 7.30 -6.13 -5.24
CA ARG A 50 7.11 -4.76 -5.73
C ARG A 50 5.93 -4.06 -5.04
N ILE A 51 4.84 -4.78 -4.81
CA ILE A 51 3.68 -4.25 -4.07
C ILE A 51 4.08 -3.91 -2.64
N THR A 52 4.76 -4.82 -1.94
CA THR A 52 5.27 -4.56 -0.58
C THR A 52 6.24 -3.37 -0.54
N MET A 53 7.18 -3.29 -1.49
CA MET A 53 8.12 -2.16 -1.55
C MET A 53 7.46 -0.83 -1.91
N ALA A 54 6.37 -0.84 -2.68
CA ALA A 54 5.60 0.36 -2.98
C ALA A 54 4.88 0.91 -1.74
N ASP A 55 4.55 0.06 -0.76
CA ASP A 55 4.02 0.51 0.53
C ASP A 55 5.06 1.35 1.30
N HIS A 56 6.28 0.84 1.46
CA HIS A 56 7.33 1.56 2.19
C HIS A 56 7.82 2.84 1.51
N ARG A 57 7.54 3.00 0.21
CA ARG A 57 7.99 4.18 -0.53
C ARG A 57 7.14 5.40 -0.20
N PHE A 58 7.82 6.51 0.11
CA PHE A 58 7.23 7.81 0.45
C PHE A 58 6.47 7.86 1.78
N GLY A 59 6.68 6.87 2.64
CA GLY A 59 5.91 6.68 3.86
C GLY A 59 5.02 5.44 3.74
N ASP A 60 5.02 4.63 4.79
CA ASP A 60 4.20 3.43 4.91
C ASP A 60 2.80 3.74 5.46
N ILE A 61 2.03 2.68 5.71
CA ILE A 61 0.67 2.73 6.23
C ILE A 61 0.57 3.62 7.48
N ASP A 62 1.48 3.45 8.44
CA ASP A 62 1.45 4.14 9.73
C ASP A 62 1.79 5.62 9.56
N HIS A 63 2.84 5.93 8.79
CA HIS A 63 3.18 7.31 8.46
C HIS A 63 1.98 8.07 7.86
N HIS A 64 1.29 7.45 6.90
CA HIS A 64 0.15 8.09 6.23
C HIS A 64 -1.12 8.12 7.08
N LEU A 65 -1.28 7.19 8.03
CA LEU A 65 -2.37 7.24 9.01
C LEU A 65 -2.17 8.40 9.97
N GLU A 66 -0.99 8.53 10.57
CA GLU A 66 -0.64 9.63 11.48
C GLU A 66 -0.79 10.98 10.78
N ARG A 67 -0.27 11.10 9.56
CA ARG A 67 -0.38 12.32 8.75
C ARG A 67 -1.83 12.65 8.42
N PHE A 68 -2.66 11.65 8.09
CA PHE A 68 -4.09 11.87 7.84
C PHE A 68 -4.81 12.38 9.08
N ILE A 69 -4.52 11.83 10.26
CA ILE A 69 -5.09 12.28 11.53
C ILE A 69 -4.68 13.73 11.81
N ALA A 70 -3.40 14.05 11.68
CA ALA A 70 -2.88 15.40 11.89
C ALA A 70 -3.54 16.44 10.95
N LEU A 71 -3.68 16.10 9.67
CA LEU A 71 -4.34 16.97 8.67
C LEU A 71 -5.86 17.05 8.81
N SER A 72 -6.49 16.12 9.55
CA SER A 72 -7.94 16.13 9.79
C SER A 72 -8.32 16.91 11.06
N ALA A 73 -7.35 17.13 11.96
CA ALA A 73 -7.53 17.87 13.20
C ALA A 73 -7.17 19.37 13.09
N ALA A 74 -6.52 19.76 11.99
CA ALA A 74 -6.18 21.14 11.64
C ALA A 74 -7.32 21.81 10.86
#